data_AF-A0A7K3ISL4-F1
#
_entry.id   AF-A0A7K3ISL4-F1
#
_cell.length_a   1.000
_cell.length_b   1.000
_cell.length_c   1.000
_cell.angle_alpha   90.00
_cell.angle_beta   90.00
_cell.angle_gamma   90.00
#
_symmetry.space_group_name_H-M   'P 1'
#
loop_
_entity.id
_entity.type
_entity.pdbx_description
1 polymer ?
#
loop_
_entity_poly.entity_id
_entity_poly.type
_entity_poly.pdbx_seq_one_letter_code
_entity_poly.pdbx_strand_id
1 'polypeptide(L)' 'KEIYSGQKVEGWAGARENYTFIDNVRDTLLEIDLDVDSDYKAYFAETWPKALDKLKSICET' A
#
# COMPACT_ATOMS: atom_id res chain seq x y z
N LYS A 1 20.49 -13.01 -3.31
CA LYS A 1 21.30 -11.85 -3.74
C LYS A 1 20.33 -10.72 -4.01
N GLU A 2 20.44 -9.60 -3.32
CA GLU A 2 19.53 -8.46 -3.49
C GLU A 2 19.77 -7.79 -4.84
N ILE A 3 18.71 -7.28 -5.48
CA ILE A 3 18.74 -6.62 -6.80
C ILE A 3 18.22 -5.20 -6.63
N TYR A 4 19.07 -4.22 -6.88
CA TYR A 4 18.78 -2.78 -6.70
C TYR A 4 18.81 -1.99 -8.02
N SER A 5 18.95 -2.66 -9.17
CA SER A 5 19.08 -2.02 -10.47
C SER A 5 18.53 -2.90 -11.59
N GLY A 6 18.25 -2.28 -12.74
CA GLY A 6 17.69 -2.92 -13.93
C GLY A 6 16.22 -2.55 -14.16
N GLN A 7 15.72 -2.89 -15.35
CA GLN A 7 14.43 -2.43 -15.89
C GLN A 7 13.24 -2.59 -14.92
N LYS A 8 13.19 -3.70 -14.18
CA LYS A 8 12.12 -3.96 -13.20
C LYS A 8 12.23 -3.11 -11.93
N VAL A 9 13.41 -2.65 -11.56
CA VAL A 9 13.62 -1.74 -10.41
C VAL A 9 13.37 -0.30 -10.84
N GLU A 10 13.81 0.06 -12.05
CA GLU A 10 13.62 1.40 -12.62
C GLU A 10 12.14 1.76 -12.81
N GLY A 11 11.27 0.80 -13.13
CA GLY A 11 9.81 1.04 -13.19
C GLY A 11 9.19 1.49 -11.86
N TRP A 12 9.86 1.23 -10.74
CA TRP A 12 9.44 1.66 -9.40
C TRP A 12 10.28 2.83 -8.88
N ALA A 13 11.26 3.31 -9.65
CA ALA A 13 12.12 4.40 -9.22
C ALA A 13 11.29 5.68 -9.04
N GLY A 14 11.19 6.14 -7.79
CA GLY A 14 10.40 7.30 -7.42
C GLY A 14 8.92 7.03 -7.18
N ALA A 15 8.46 5.78 -7.29
CA ALA A 15 7.13 5.38 -6.84
C ALA A 15 6.98 5.67 -5.35
N ARG A 16 5.80 6.16 -4.95
CA ARG A 16 5.48 6.51 -3.58
C ARG A 16 4.38 5.61 -3.02
N GLU A 17 4.46 5.44 -1.72
CA GLU A 17 3.41 4.87 -0.90
C GLU A 17 3.16 5.85 0.26
N ASN A 18 2.01 6.50 0.23
CA ASN A 18 1.64 7.55 1.17
C ASN A 18 0.49 7.05 2.05
N TYR A 19 0.62 7.30 3.35
CA TYR A 19 -0.36 6.92 4.36
C TYR A 19 -0.89 8.19 5.04
N THR A 20 -2.20 8.41 4.94
CA THR A 20 -2.88 9.55 5.56
C THR A 20 -3.80 9.05 6.66
N PHE A 21 -3.58 9.56 7.87
CA PHE A 21 -4.44 9.27 9.02
C PHE A 21 -5.39 10.44 9.23
N ILE A 22 -6.69 10.15 9.14
CA ILE A 22 -7.75 11.13 9.31
C ILE A 22 -8.49 10.76 10.59
N ASP A 23 -8.47 11.68 11.56
CA ASP A 23 -9.20 11.52 12.81
C ASP A 23 -10.70 11.69 12.56
N ASN A 24 -11.47 10.64 12.83
CA ASN A 24 -12.92 10.71 12.93
C ASN A 24 -13.30 10.61 14.40
N VAL A 25 -14.46 11.18 14.76
CA VAL A 25 -14.91 11.31 16.16
C VAL A 25 -14.80 10.02 17.01
N ARG A 26 -14.86 8.83 16.39
CA ARG A 26 -14.80 7.53 17.08
C ARG A 26 -13.75 6.55 16.55
N ASP A 27 -13.10 6.85 15.43
CA ASP A 27 -12.15 5.95 14.77
C ASP A 27 -11.13 6.75 13.95
N THR A 28 -10.12 6.08 13.41
CA THR A 28 -9.20 6.69 12.46
C THR A 28 -9.43 6.08 11.08
N LEU A 29 -9.69 6.93 10.10
CA LEU A 29 -9.65 6.51 8.70
C LEU A 29 -8.19 6.55 8.24
N LEU A 30 -7.70 5.40 7.79
CA LEU A 30 -6.40 5.27 7.13
C LEU A 30 -6.62 5.22 5.61
N GLU A 31 -6.15 6.25 4.91
CA GLU A 31 -6.10 6.27 3.45
C GLU A 31 -4.68 5.92 2.97
N ILE A 32 -4.60 5.05 1.96
CA ILE A 32 -3.35 4.65 1.32
C ILE A 32 -3.39 5.05 -0.15
N ASP A 33 -2.38 5.79 -0.57
CA ASP A 33 -2.13 6.13 -1.97
C ASP A 33 -0.81 5.49 -2.40
N LEU A 34 -0.86 4.58 -3.36
CA LEU A 34 0.28 3.82 -3.84
C LEU A 34 0.41 3.98 -5.35
N ASP A 35 1.57 4.47 -5.79
CA ASP A 35 1.99 4.38 -7.18
C ASP A 35 2.20 2.90 -7.54
N VAL A 36 1.45 2.42 -8.52
CA VAL A 36 1.51 1.02 -8.95
C VAL A 36 1.79 0.95 -10.44
N ASP A 37 2.79 0.15 -10.80
CA ASP A 37 3.00 -0.24 -12.19
C ASP A 37 1.78 -1.04 -12.70
N SER A 38 1.42 -0.86 -13.98
CA SER A 38 0.22 -1.48 -14.56
C SER A 38 0.19 -2.99 -14.42
N ASP A 39 1.35 -3.65 -14.44
CA ASP A 39 1.46 -5.10 -14.35
C ASP A 39 1.04 -5.62 -12.96
N TYR A 40 1.09 -4.76 -11.94
CA TYR A 40 0.80 -5.12 -10.56
C TYR A 40 -0.53 -4.57 -10.05
N LYS A 41 -1.20 -3.71 -10.84
CA LYS A 41 -2.46 -3.08 -10.44
C LYS A 41 -3.53 -4.09 -9.99
N ALA A 42 -3.69 -5.19 -10.73
CA ALA A 42 -4.66 -6.24 -10.38
C ALA A 42 -4.32 -6.94 -9.07
N TYR A 43 -3.03 -7.25 -8.86
CA TYR A 43 -2.55 -7.87 -7.64
C TYR A 43 -2.80 -6.99 -6.42
N PHE A 44 -2.45 -5.70 -6.50
CA PHE A 44 -2.63 -4.75 -5.39
C PHE A 44 -4.11 -4.44 -5.14
N ALA A 45 -4.95 -4.35 -6.17
CA ALA A 45 -6.39 -4.21 -6.01
C ALA A 45 -7.02 -5.38 -5.24
N GLU A 46 -6.47 -6.59 -5.36
CA GLU A 46 -6.96 -7.78 -4.62
C GLU A 46 -6.36 -7.90 -3.20
N THR A 47 -5.09 -7.55 -3.04
CA THR A 47 -4.33 -7.84 -1.82
C THR A 47 -4.38 -6.72 -0.78
N TRP A 48 -4.45 -5.45 -1.19
CA TRP A 48 -4.56 -4.33 -0.25
C TRP A 48 -5.77 -4.41 0.67
N PRO A 49 -6.99 -4.70 0.17
CA PRO A 49 -8.16 -4.83 1.05
C PRO A 49 -7.95 -5.89 2.14
N LYS A 50 -7.38 -7.05 1.78
CA LYS A 50 -7.10 -8.15 2.73
C LYS A 50 -6.05 -7.75 3.77
N ALA A 51 -5.03 -7.01 3.35
CA ALA A 51 -3.99 -6.52 4.25
C ALA A 51 -4.55 -5.47 5.24
N LEU A 52 -5.39 -4.56 4.76
CA LEU A 52 -6.05 -3.55 5.58
C LEU A 52 -7.03 -4.15 6.58
N ASP A 53 -7.80 -5.16 6.18
CA ASP A 53 -8.66 -5.91 7.11
C ASP A 53 -7.84 -6.55 8.22
N LYS A 54 -6.69 -7.14 7.87
CA LYS A 54 -5.79 -7.73 8.86
C LYS A 54 -5.20 -6.67 9.78
N LEU A 55 -4.76 -5.53 9.25
CA LEU A 55 -4.24 -4.41 10.03
C LEU A 55 -5.28 -3.92 11.03
N LYS A 56 -6.50 -3.66 10.57
CA LYS A 56 -7.63 -3.26 11.41
C LYS A 56 -7.85 -4.25 12.56
N SER A 57 -7.82 -5.56 12.26
CA SER A 57 -7.96 -6.61 13.27
C SER A 57 -6.86 -6.63 14.34
N ILE A 58 -5.66 -6.11 14.04
CA ILE A 58 -4.55 -6.05 15.00
C ILE A 58 -4.67 -4.79 15.86
N CYS A 59 -5.12 -3.68 15.27
CA CYS A 59 -5.19 -2.38 15.94
C CYS A 59 -6.42 -2.21 16.84
N GLU A 60 -7.52 -2.90 16.53
CA GLU A 60 -8.83 -2.66 17.17
C GLU A 60 -9.33 -3.85 18.03
N THR A 61 -8.50 -4.87 18.22
CA THR A 61 -8.67 -5.86 19.30
C THR A 61 -8.21 -5.32 20.63
#